data_AF-A0A834I331-F1
#
_entry.id   AF-A0A834I331-F1
#
_cell.length_a   1.000
_cell.length_b   1.000
_cell.length_c   1.000
_cell.angle_alpha   90.00
_cell.angle_beta   90.00
_cell.angle_gamma   90.00
#
_symmetry.space_group_name_H-M   'P 1'
#
loop_
_entity.id
_entity.type
_entity.pdbx_description
1 polymer ?
#
loop_
_entity_poly.entity_id
_entity_poly.type
_entity_poly.pdbx_seq_one_letter_code
_entity_poly.pdbx_strand_id
1 'polypeptide(L)'
;MQQAKGDMERVHIDITVNPTSPSPPVPLVGPQIPAKLLAIMKKYKYNWRLDQLSKPVHVTKKYMPRPATALPRPRQFPKLNDEIKFYSDQLSRPPLRHLYVNRRSFEKTSKTYRRKINKNIRKAWGSIYNFYKKKERDRRQRQLRQQAKGKEKKASPDFKRTTDLAKPKPTFGPEPIKKKASKIFSNFDRLGELAAPKPYVIEKPKSLDVNPAALTYQPTEKIIQLAQLPARLLNLPKPLEPGQVKRSALRYNVTPRIEEMAQPKKRSEKSKEDEDYDPWAISKNALKYKATPRILEMAKPIERS
;
A
#
# COMPACT_ATOMS: atom_id res chain seq x y z
N MET A 1 81.46 -6.57 8.47
CA MET A 1 80.44 -5.50 8.45
C MET A 1 80.34 -4.98 7.03
N GLN A 2 79.40 -5.49 6.24
CA GLN A 2 79.12 -5.03 4.88
C GLN A 2 77.74 -4.36 4.91
N GLN A 3 77.69 -3.05 4.71
CA GLN A 3 76.45 -2.28 4.61
C GLN A 3 76.05 -2.20 3.14
N ALA A 4 74.88 -2.78 2.83
CA ALA A 4 74.26 -2.74 1.53
C ALA A 4 73.81 -1.31 1.20
N LYS A 5 74.30 -0.78 0.08
CA LYS A 5 73.78 0.45 -0.54
C LYS A 5 72.42 0.12 -1.16
N GLY A 6 71.36 0.70 -0.62
CA GLY A 6 70.03 0.66 -1.22
C GLY A 6 69.95 1.71 -2.33
N ASP A 7 69.86 1.25 -3.57
CA ASP A 7 69.57 2.07 -4.73
C ASP A 7 68.13 2.59 -4.62
N MET A 8 67.99 3.90 -4.39
CA MET A 8 66.68 4.56 -4.46
C MET A 8 66.37 4.87 -5.92
N GLU A 9 65.59 4.00 -6.56
CA GLU A 9 64.94 4.28 -7.84
C GLU A 9 64.04 5.52 -7.70
N ARG A 10 64.51 6.64 -8.25
CA ARG A 10 63.70 7.85 -8.40
C ARG A 10 62.79 7.67 -9.60
N VAL A 11 61.56 7.23 -9.35
CA VAL A 11 60.50 7.24 -10.36
C VAL A 11 60.14 8.70 -10.66
N HIS A 12 60.58 9.21 -11.81
CA HIS A 12 60.09 10.47 -12.36
C HIS A 12 58.67 10.25 -12.89
N ILE A 13 57.69 10.84 -12.21
CA ILE A 13 56.33 10.93 -12.68
C ILE A 13 56.24 12.23 -13.46
N ASP A 14 56.29 12.14 -14.79
CA ASP A 14 56.01 13.28 -15.66
C ASP A 14 54.52 13.62 -15.54
N ILE A 15 54.21 14.59 -14.68
CA ILE A 15 52.88 15.18 -14.59
C ILE A 15 52.69 16.03 -15.84
N THR A 16 52.09 15.46 -16.86
CA THR A 16 51.54 16.20 -18.00
C THR A 16 50.40 17.08 -17.50
N VAL A 17 50.73 18.33 -17.13
CA VAL A 17 49.75 19.37 -16.84
C VAL A 17 49.03 19.67 -18.16
N ASN A 18 47.78 19.20 -18.27
CA ASN A 18 46.91 19.50 -19.39
C ASN A 18 46.90 21.02 -19.67
N PRO A 19 46.88 21.43 -20.95
CA PRO A 19 47.05 22.82 -21.34
C PRO A 19 46.03 23.73 -20.64
N THR A 20 46.56 24.86 -20.14
CA THR A 20 45.85 26.04 -19.64
C THR A 20 44.50 26.22 -20.31
N SER A 21 43.44 26.34 -19.49
CA SER A 21 42.09 26.61 -19.99
C SER A 21 42.12 27.81 -20.93
N PRO A 22 41.44 27.74 -22.10
CA PRO A 22 41.39 28.85 -23.03
C PRO A 22 40.92 30.12 -22.31
N SER A 23 41.61 31.24 -22.57
CA SER A 23 41.24 32.54 -22.03
C SER A 23 39.74 32.79 -22.26
N PRO A 24 39.00 33.30 -21.25
CA PRO A 24 37.57 33.53 -21.40
C PRO A 24 37.32 34.38 -22.66
N PRO A 25 36.32 34.02 -23.48
CA PRO A 25 36.03 34.75 -24.70
C PRO A 25 35.84 36.22 -24.35
N VAL A 26 36.47 37.10 -25.12
CA VAL A 26 36.29 38.56 -25.03
C VAL A 26 34.79 38.82 -24.94
N PRO A 27 34.30 39.57 -23.93
CA PRO A 27 32.87 39.77 -23.75
C PRO A 27 32.30 40.28 -25.08
N LEU A 28 31.45 39.45 -25.69
CA LEU A 28 30.68 39.83 -26.86
C LEU A 28 30.07 41.19 -26.54
N VAL A 29 30.45 42.20 -27.33
CA VAL A 29 29.85 43.53 -27.28
C VAL A 29 28.36 43.30 -27.44
N GLY A 30 27.65 43.27 -26.31
CA GLY A 30 26.24 42.98 -26.29
C GLY A 30 25.51 43.95 -27.20
N PRO A 31 24.31 43.59 -27.69
CA PRO A 31 23.52 44.49 -28.53
C PRO A 31 23.49 45.88 -27.89
N GLN A 32 24.08 46.86 -28.56
CA GLN A 32 24.09 48.24 -28.08
C GLN A 32 22.64 48.64 -27.89
N ILE A 33 22.25 48.88 -26.64
CA ILE A 33 20.89 49.29 -26.30
C ILE A 33 20.62 50.55 -27.13
N PRO A 34 19.62 50.54 -28.04
CA PRO A 34 19.41 51.66 -28.95
C PRO A 34 19.22 52.95 -28.14
N ALA A 35 19.85 54.03 -28.58
CA ALA A 35 19.94 55.28 -27.81
C ALA A 35 18.57 55.82 -27.35
N LYS A 36 17.50 55.56 -28.12
CA LYS A 36 16.11 55.85 -27.73
C LYS A 36 15.68 55.15 -26.44
N LEU A 37 16.05 53.89 -26.26
CA LEU A 37 15.72 53.10 -25.08
C LEU A 37 16.53 53.58 -23.85
N LEU A 38 17.81 53.92 -24.04
CA LEU A 38 18.62 54.57 -23.01
C LEU A 38 18.04 55.92 -22.59
N ALA A 39 17.53 56.72 -23.53
CA ALA A 39 16.86 57.98 -23.23
C ALA A 39 15.57 57.78 -22.43
N ILE A 40 14.77 56.75 -22.76
CA ILE A 40 13.57 56.38 -21.98
C ILE A 40 13.96 55.91 -20.57
N MET A 41 14.97 55.06 -20.43
CA MET A 41 15.45 54.58 -19.13
C MET A 41 16.02 55.71 -18.26
N LYS A 42 16.73 56.68 -18.86
CA LYS A 42 17.22 57.88 -18.15
C LYS A 42 16.08 58.85 -17.79
N LYS A 43 15.06 58.98 -18.65
CA LYS A 43 13.89 59.85 -18.43
C LYS A 43 13.05 59.40 -17.24
N TYR A 44 12.95 58.09 -17.01
CA TYR A 44 12.25 57.52 -15.86
C TYR A 44 13.26 56.94 -14.85
N LYS A 45 14.08 57.81 -14.25
CA LYS A 45 15.08 57.44 -13.21
C LYS A 45 14.47 56.62 -12.07
N TYR A 46 13.18 56.86 -11.79
CA TYR A 46 12.35 56.02 -10.93
C TYR A 46 11.09 55.62 -11.70
N ASN A 47 11.12 54.43 -12.29
CA ASN A 47 9.95 53.86 -12.92
C ASN A 47 9.03 53.38 -11.79
N TRP A 48 8.18 54.28 -11.27
CA TRP A 48 7.32 54.06 -10.10
C TRP A 48 6.53 52.74 -10.18
N ARG A 49 6.17 52.32 -11.39
CA ARG A 49 5.51 51.05 -11.66
C ARG A 49 6.39 49.84 -11.35
N LEU A 50 7.68 49.88 -11.68
CA LEU A 50 8.63 48.83 -11.31
C LEU A 50 8.88 48.83 -9.80
N ASP A 51 8.93 49.99 -9.15
CA ASP A 51 9.04 50.07 -7.68
C ASP A 51 7.81 49.45 -6.99
N GLN A 52 6.60 49.74 -7.49
CA GLN A 52 5.36 49.14 -6.99
C GLN A 52 5.29 47.63 -7.27
N LEU A 53 5.78 47.16 -8.42
CA LEU A 53 5.87 45.72 -8.72
C LEU A 53 6.97 45.00 -7.91
N SER A 54 7.99 45.72 -7.45
CA SER A 54 9.08 45.17 -6.64
C SER A 54 8.73 45.02 -5.16
N LYS A 55 7.70 45.74 -4.68
CA LYS A 55 7.20 45.58 -3.31
C LYS A 55 6.50 44.22 -3.20
N PRO A 56 6.92 43.34 -2.29
CA PRO A 56 6.27 42.05 -2.12
C PRO A 56 4.84 42.28 -1.66
N VAL A 57 3.88 41.69 -2.39
CA VAL A 57 2.44 41.78 -2.08
C VAL A 57 2.14 41.32 -0.64
N HIS A 58 2.97 40.43 -0.09
CA HIS A 58 2.88 39.96 1.28
C HIS A 58 4.22 40.03 1.99
N VAL A 59 4.35 40.98 2.93
CA VAL A 59 5.49 41.06 3.85
C VAL A 59 5.23 40.10 5.01
N THR A 60 5.74 38.86 4.92
CA THR A 60 5.73 37.94 6.07
C THR A 60 6.93 38.26 6.96
N LYS A 61 6.66 38.61 8.23
CA LYS A 61 7.74 38.81 9.22
C LYS A 61 8.45 37.46 9.42
N LYS A 62 9.71 37.38 8.99
CA LYS A 62 10.49 36.14 8.87
C LYS A 62 10.59 35.38 10.20
N TYR A 63 10.52 36.08 11.33
CA TYR A 63 10.64 35.53 12.68
C TYR A 63 9.88 36.37 13.71
N MET A 64 8.58 36.16 13.87
CA MET A 64 7.96 36.40 15.16
C MET A 64 7.84 35.05 15.87
N PRO A 65 8.46 34.86 17.04
CA PRO A 65 8.26 33.64 17.81
C PRO A 65 6.77 33.49 18.04
N ARG A 66 6.19 32.35 17.64
CA ARG A 66 4.79 32.05 17.96
C ARG A 66 4.68 32.12 19.48
N PRO A 67 3.77 32.94 20.05
CA PRO A 67 3.52 32.89 21.48
C PRO A 67 3.18 31.44 21.85
N ALA A 68 3.63 30.98 23.02
CA ALA A 68 3.45 29.62 23.51
C ALA A 68 1.97 29.30 23.86
N THR A 69 1.03 29.78 23.06
CA THR A 69 -0.36 29.34 23.08
C THR A 69 -0.41 27.91 22.55
N ALA A 70 -1.01 27.02 23.33
CA ALA A 70 -1.22 25.61 23.01
C ALA A 70 -1.57 25.46 21.52
N LEU A 71 -0.75 24.69 20.80
CA LEU A 71 -1.00 24.39 19.39
C LEU A 71 -2.47 23.93 19.28
N PRO A 72 -3.33 24.63 18.50
CA PRO A 72 -4.71 24.22 18.37
C PRO A 72 -4.68 22.78 17.89
N ARG A 73 -5.38 21.88 18.62
CA ARG A 73 -5.48 20.46 18.25
C ARG A 73 -5.70 20.40 16.74
N PRO A 74 -4.94 19.57 16.00
CA PRO A 74 -5.06 19.50 14.55
C PRO A 74 -6.54 19.36 14.25
N ARG A 75 -7.10 20.35 13.53
CA ARG A 75 -8.52 20.37 13.20
C ARG A 75 -8.81 19.02 12.56
N GLN A 76 -9.54 18.16 13.28
CA GLN A 76 -10.04 16.93 12.69
C GLN A 76 -10.92 17.41 11.56
N PHE A 77 -10.44 17.26 10.32
CA PHE A 77 -11.23 17.63 9.17
C PHE A 77 -12.57 16.93 9.30
N PRO A 78 -13.70 17.67 9.24
CA PRO A 78 -15.00 17.03 9.31
C PRO A 78 -15.03 15.92 8.27
N LYS A 79 -15.44 14.72 8.67
CA LYS A 79 -15.55 13.58 7.75
C LYS A 79 -16.35 14.09 6.54
N LEU A 80 -15.73 14.07 5.35
CA LEU A 80 -16.38 14.53 4.13
C LEU A 80 -17.74 13.86 4.02
N ASN A 81 -18.78 14.66 3.74
CA ASN A 81 -20.11 14.14 3.46
C ASN A 81 -20.00 13.02 2.42
N ASP A 82 -20.75 11.93 2.61
CA ASP A 82 -20.74 10.75 1.73
C ASP A 82 -20.95 11.12 0.25
N GLU A 83 -21.66 12.21 -0.01
CA GLU A 83 -21.86 12.81 -1.32
C GLU A 83 -20.53 13.29 -1.93
N ILE A 84 -19.70 14.03 -1.19
CA ILE A 84 -18.41 14.55 -1.67
C ILE A 84 -17.44 13.40 -1.97
N LYS A 85 -17.46 12.33 -1.15
CA LYS A 85 -16.66 11.12 -1.40
C LYS A 85 -17.11 10.41 -2.69
N PHE A 86 -18.42 10.30 -2.91
CA PHE A 86 -18.98 9.79 -4.17
C PHE A 86 -18.59 10.67 -5.37
N TYR A 87 -18.65 12.00 -5.25
CA TYR A 87 -18.21 12.92 -6.29
C TYR A 87 -16.72 12.80 -6.60
N SER A 88 -15.85 12.63 -5.60
CA SER A 88 -14.41 12.42 -5.82
C SER A 88 -14.10 11.13 -6.60
N ASP A 89 -14.84 10.04 -6.34
CA ASP A 89 -14.70 8.77 -7.06
C ASP A 89 -15.36 8.80 -8.46
N GLN A 90 -16.29 9.73 -8.71
CA GLN A 90 -16.84 10.02 -10.04
C GLN A 90 -15.89 10.91 -10.85
N LEU A 91 -15.23 11.89 -10.21
CA LEU A 91 -14.25 12.79 -10.84
C LEU A 91 -12.97 12.06 -11.27
N SER A 92 -12.56 11.02 -10.55
CA SER A 92 -11.41 10.18 -10.91
C SER A 92 -11.67 9.30 -12.15
N ARG A 93 -12.93 9.14 -12.56
CA ARG A 93 -13.32 8.34 -13.72
C ARG A 93 -13.56 9.28 -14.90
N PRO A 94 -13.13 8.91 -16.12
CA PRO A 94 -13.53 9.67 -17.30
C PRO A 94 -15.06 9.71 -17.35
N PRO A 95 -15.68 10.88 -17.60
CA PRO A 95 -17.12 11.02 -17.54
C PRO A 95 -17.78 9.98 -18.45
N LEU A 96 -18.75 9.24 -17.90
CA LEU A 96 -19.41 8.14 -18.60
C LEU A 96 -19.92 8.56 -19.99
N ARG A 97 -20.45 9.80 -20.09
CA ARG A 97 -20.87 10.42 -21.34
C ARG A 97 -19.74 10.46 -22.37
N HIS A 98 -18.53 10.85 -21.96
CA HIS A 98 -17.37 10.93 -22.84
C HIS A 98 -16.91 9.54 -23.31
N LEU A 99 -16.88 8.55 -22.41
CA LEU A 99 -16.58 7.16 -22.78
C LEU A 99 -17.62 6.56 -23.73
N TYR A 100 -18.89 6.93 -23.56
CA TYR A 100 -19.98 6.39 -24.37
C TYR A 100 -20.06 7.05 -25.75
N VAL A 101 -19.95 8.39 -25.82
CA VAL A 101 -19.94 9.14 -27.09
C VAL A 101 -18.76 8.71 -27.96
N ASN A 102 -17.58 8.55 -27.35
CA ASN A 102 -16.37 8.13 -28.06
C ASN A 102 -16.28 6.61 -28.25
N ARG A 103 -17.30 5.83 -27.87
CA ARG A 103 -17.24 4.35 -27.98
C ARG A 103 -16.97 3.88 -29.41
N ARG A 104 -17.50 4.60 -30.41
CA ARG A 104 -17.29 4.32 -31.84
C ARG A 104 -15.87 4.62 -32.29
N SER A 105 -15.23 5.69 -31.80
CA SER A 105 -13.85 6.01 -32.16
C SER A 105 -12.87 4.95 -31.64
N PHE A 106 -13.20 4.32 -30.51
CA PHE A 106 -12.41 3.25 -29.91
C PHE A 106 -12.73 1.84 -30.45
N GLU A 107 -13.66 1.71 -31.38
CA GLU A 107 -14.03 0.41 -31.94
C GLU A 107 -12.95 -0.14 -32.88
N LYS A 108 -12.21 0.77 -33.55
CA LYS A 108 -11.11 0.46 -34.47
C LYS A 108 -9.76 0.23 -33.77
N THR A 109 -9.63 0.58 -32.49
CA THR A 109 -8.41 0.34 -31.69
C THR A 109 -8.24 -1.12 -31.26
N SER A 110 -7.09 -1.45 -30.70
CA SER A 110 -6.74 -2.81 -30.26
C SER A 110 -7.81 -3.45 -29.34
N LYS A 111 -7.98 -4.77 -29.46
CA LYS A 111 -8.94 -5.56 -28.68
C LYS A 111 -8.74 -5.41 -27.17
N THR A 112 -7.51 -5.24 -26.71
CA THR A 112 -7.15 -5.00 -25.30
C THR A 112 -7.64 -3.63 -24.84
N TYR A 113 -7.48 -2.59 -25.65
CA TYR A 113 -7.95 -1.24 -25.36
C TYR A 113 -9.48 -1.15 -25.32
N ARG A 114 -10.17 -1.78 -26.28
CA ARG A 114 -11.64 -1.90 -26.29
C ARG A 114 -12.17 -2.58 -25.02
N ARG A 115 -11.51 -3.65 -24.57
CA ARG A 115 -11.84 -4.33 -23.29
C ARG A 115 -11.67 -3.40 -22.08
N LYS A 116 -10.60 -2.59 -22.05
CA LYS A 116 -10.33 -1.62 -20.98
C LYS A 116 -11.42 -0.53 -20.91
N ILE A 117 -11.82 0.03 -22.04
CA ILE A 117 -12.90 1.02 -22.11
C ILE A 117 -14.24 0.41 -21.68
N ASN A 118 -14.61 -0.76 -22.20
CA ASN A 118 -15.83 -1.44 -21.79
C ASN A 118 -15.84 -1.81 -20.29
N LYS A 119 -14.68 -2.09 -19.70
CA LYS A 119 -14.53 -2.27 -18.25
C LYS A 119 -14.79 -0.95 -17.51
N ASN A 120 -14.26 0.17 -18.00
CA ASN A 120 -14.47 1.48 -17.40
C ASN A 120 -15.92 1.95 -17.51
N ILE A 121 -16.58 1.75 -18.66
CA ILE A 121 -18.00 2.03 -18.85
C ILE A 121 -18.85 1.24 -17.85
N ARG A 122 -18.62 -0.08 -17.73
CA ARG A 122 -19.34 -0.93 -16.76
C ARG A 122 -19.10 -0.51 -15.32
N LYS A 123 -17.86 -0.16 -14.96
CA LYS A 123 -17.54 0.35 -13.61
C LYS A 123 -18.26 1.67 -13.32
N ALA A 124 -18.28 2.60 -14.28
CA ALA A 124 -18.97 3.88 -14.14
C ALA A 124 -20.49 3.68 -13.95
N TRP A 125 -21.13 2.86 -14.79
CA TRP A 125 -22.54 2.48 -14.60
C TRP A 125 -22.81 1.79 -13.26
N GLY A 126 -21.95 0.86 -12.85
CA GLY A 126 -22.08 0.18 -11.57
C GLY A 126 -21.98 1.13 -10.37
N SER A 127 -21.14 2.17 -10.46
CA SER A 127 -21.05 3.20 -9.41
C SER A 127 -22.34 4.02 -9.32
N ILE A 128 -22.87 4.47 -10.45
CA ILE A 128 -24.14 5.20 -10.51
C ILE A 128 -25.26 4.35 -9.92
N TYR A 129 -25.38 3.09 -10.34
CA TYR A 129 -26.42 2.18 -9.85
C TYR A 129 -26.29 1.90 -8.34
N ASN A 130 -25.08 1.65 -7.85
CA ASN A 130 -24.83 1.44 -6.42
C ASN A 130 -25.19 2.67 -5.57
N PHE A 131 -24.93 3.87 -6.08
CA PHE A 131 -25.32 5.11 -5.42
C PHE A 131 -26.85 5.24 -5.31
N TYR A 132 -27.58 5.02 -6.41
CA TYR A 132 -29.05 5.03 -6.36
C TYR A 132 -29.60 3.96 -5.42
N LYS A 133 -29.06 2.74 -5.46
CA LYS A 133 -29.46 1.65 -4.55
C LYS A 133 -29.17 1.97 -3.08
N LYS A 134 -28.03 2.62 -2.79
CA LYS A 134 -27.72 3.13 -1.44
C LYS A 134 -28.72 4.20 -1.03
N LYS A 135 -28.99 5.19 -1.89
CA LYS A 135 -29.94 6.28 -1.63
C LYS A 135 -31.36 5.76 -1.37
N GLU A 136 -31.81 4.76 -2.11
CA GLU A 136 -33.09 4.10 -1.85
C GLU A 136 -33.13 3.37 -0.52
N ARG A 137 -32.07 2.60 -0.18
CA ARG A 137 -31.95 1.93 1.11
C ARG A 137 -32.00 2.94 2.26
N ASP A 138 -31.27 4.03 2.15
CA ASP A 138 -31.20 5.07 3.15
C ASP A 138 -32.57 5.77 3.30
N ARG A 139 -33.30 5.98 2.19
CA ARG A 139 -34.69 6.48 2.21
C ARG A 139 -35.63 5.52 2.93
N ARG A 140 -35.56 4.21 2.66
CA ARG A 140 -36.37 3.19 3.37
C ARG A 140 -36.05 3.14 4.86
N GLN A 141 -34.77 3.20 5.22
CA GLN A 141 -34.36 3.23 6.64
C GLN A 141 -34.86 4.49 7.35
N ARG A 142 -34.85 5.65 6.69
CA ARG A 142 -35.43 6.88 7.26
C ARG A 142 -36.94 6.74 7.49
N GLN A 143 -37.67 6.14 6.55
CA GLN A 143 -39.10 5.86 6.72
C GLN A 143 -39.36 4.90 7.89
N LEU A 144 -38.61 3.80 8.00
CA LEU A 144 -38.72 2.87 9.12
C LEU A 144 -38.43 3.55 10.47
N ARG A 145 -37.41 4.42 10.53
CA ARG A 145 -37.10 5.21 11.73
C ARG A 145 -38.22 6.19 12.08
N GLN A 146 -38.84 6.83 11.10
CA GLN A 146 -39.99 7.72 11.33
C GLN A 146 -41.21 6.93 11.86
N GLN A 147 -41.48 5.77 11.28
CA GLN A 147 -42.54 4.87 11.75
C GLN A 147 -42.28 4.34 13.17
N ALA A 148 -41.02 4.02 13.50
CA ALA A 148 -40.63 3.61 14.84
C ALA A 148 -40.81 4.76 15.86
N LYS A 149 -40.37 5.98 15.51
CA LYS A 149 -40.53 7.16 16.36
C LYS A 149 -42.00 7.53 16.64
N GLY A 150 -42.91 7.22 15.72
CA GLY A 150 -44.36 7.39 15.96
C GLY A 150 -44.98 6.33 16.88
N LYS A 151 -44.31 5.19 17.08
CA LYS A 151 -44.78 4.08 17.92
C LYS A 151 -44.10 4.00 19.29
N GLU A 152 -43.01 4.74 19.48
CA GLU A 152 -42.42 4.97 20.80
C GLU A 152 -43.34 5.92 21.59
N LYS A 153 -44.42 5.37 22.17
CA LYS A 153 -44.93 5.90 23.43
C LYS A 153 -43.71 5.98 24.34
N LYS A 154 -43.34 7.18 24.81
CA LYS A 154 -42.19 7.39 25.72
C LYS A 154 -42.28 6.31 26.79
N ALA A 155 -41.43 5.28 26.69
CA ALA A 155 -41.36 4.26 27.71
C ALA A 155 -40.99 5.04 28.98
N SER A 156 -41.91 5.10 29.93
CA SER A 156 -41.68 5.76 31.20
C SER A 156 -40.34 5.28 31.72
N PRO A 157 -39.39 6.18 32.05
CA PRO A 157 -38.08 5.77 32.51
C PRO A 157 -38.29 4.77 33.63
N ASP A 158 -37.76 3.57 33.43
CA ASP A 158 -38.01 2.45 34.31
C ASP A 158 -37.18 2.67 35.57
N PHE A 159 -37.75 3.44 36.50
CA PHE A 159 -37.03 4.02 37.64
C PHE A 159 -36.30 2.95 38.47
N LYS A 160 -36.87 1.73 38.52
CA LYS A 160 -36.25 0.55 39.15
C LYS A 160 -34.90 0.17 38.53
N ARG A 161 -34.82 0.21 37.20
CA ARG A 161 -33.58 -0.11 36.49
C ARG A 161 -32.53 0.99 36.68
N THR A 162 -32.96 2.25 36.71
CA THR A 162 -32.02 3.36 36.97
C THR A 162 -31.51 3.37 38.42
N THR A 163 -32.34 3.00 39.40
CA THR A 163 -31.90 2.88 40.80
C THR A 163 -30.96 1.69 40.99
N ASP A 164 -31.20 0.57 40.30
CA ASP A 164 -30.29 -0.60 40.35
C ASP A 164 -28.94 -0.32 39.69
N LEU A 165 -28.90 0.42 38.58
CA LEU A 165 -27.65 0.84 37.92
C LEU A 165 -26.90 1.93 38.70
N ALA A 166 -27.60 2.72 39.51
CA ALA A 166 -27.01 3.75 40.36
C ALA A 166 -26.38 3.18 41.64
N LYS A 167 -26.63 1.90 41.99
CA LYS A 167 -25.94 1.25 43.10
C LYS A 167 -24.45 1.15 42.76
N PRO A 168 -23.55 1.68 43.61
CA PRO A 168 -22.12 1.58 43.36
C PRO A 168 -21.74 0.11 43.27
N LYS A 169 -20.93 -0.24 42.26
CA LYS A 169 -20.42 -1.61 42.14
C LYS A 169 -19.66 -1.95 43.41
N PRO A 170 -19.89 -3.13 44.02
CA PRO A 170 -19.13 -3.55 45.20
C PRO A 170 -17.64 -3.50 44.84
N THR A 171 -16.85 -2.82 45.66
CA THR A 171 -15.41 -2.76 45.49
C THR A 171 -14.85 -4.17 45.55
N PHE A 172 -14.29 -4.65 44.44
CA PHE A 172 -13.55 -5.91 44.42
C PHE A 172 -12.34 -5.76 45.34
N GLY A 173 -12.45 -6.26 46.56
CA GLY A 173 -11.27 -6.55 47.36
C GLY A 173 -10.40 -7.55 46.59
N PRO A 174 -9.06 -7.46 46.67
CA PRO A 174 -8.21 -8.49 46.10
C PRO A 174 -8.64 -9.84 46.69
N GLU A 175 -8.99 -10.80 45.84
CA GLU A 175 -9.28 -12.15 46.29
C GLU A 175 -8.11 -12.64 47.16
N PRO A 176 -8.36 -13.23 48.33
CA PRO A 176 -7.29 -13.70 49.19
C PRO A 176 -6.42 -14.66 48.38
N ILE A 177 -5.14 -14.29 48.19
CA ILE A 177 -4.18 -15.10 47.45
C ILE A 177 -4.05 -16.41 48.21
N LYS A 178 -4.76 -17.44 47.74
CA LYS A 178 -4.58 -18.81 48.21
C LYS A 178 -3.15 -19.18 47.86
N LYS A 179 -2.23 -19.03 48.82
CA LYS A 179 -0.84 -19.49 48.71
C LYS A 179 -0.87 -21.00 48.50
N LYS A 180 -1.00 -21.44 47.25
CA LYS A 180 -0.75 -22.83 46.90
C LYS A 180 0.73 -23.06 47.23
N ALA A 181 1.02 -23.96 48.17
CA ALA A 181 2.39 -24.38 48.41
C ALA A 181 3.01 -24.70 47.04
N SER A 182 4.13 -24.03 46.72
CA SER A 182 4.85 -24.30 45.48
C SER A 182 5.23 -25.76 45.52
N LYS A 183 4.52 -26.59 44.76
CA LYS A 183 4.88 -28.00 44.59
C LYS A 183 6.30 -27.98 44.05
N ILE A 184 7.26 -28.35 44.89
CA ILE A 184 8.64 -28.61 44.51
C ILE A 184 8.54 -29.51 43.27
N PHE A 185 9.23 -29.11 42.22
CA PHE A 185 9.08 -29.64 40.87
C PHE A 185 9.67 -31.06 40.79
N SER A 186 9.01 -32.03 41.42
CA SER A 186 9.33 -33.46 41.33
C SER A 186 8.33 -34.16 40.42
N ASN A 187 8.10 -33.60 39.23
CA ASN A 187 7.23 -34.18 38.21
C ASN A 187 8.08 -34.87 37.12
N PHE A 188 9.05 -35.70 37.53
CA PHE A 188 9.79 -36.52 36.57
C PHE A 188 8.87 -37.50 35.84
N ASP A 189 7.81 -37.99 36.50
CA ASP A 189 6.80 -38.86 35.89
C ASP A 189 6.04 -38.16 34.75
N ARG A 190 5.71 -36.88 34.93
CA ARG A 190 5.05 -36.06 33.89
C ARG A 190 5.95 -35.78 32.70
N LEU A 191 7.27 -35.73 32.91
CA LEU A 191 8.24 -35.57 31.83
C LEU A 191 8.23 -36.79 30.90
N GLY A 192 8.04 -37.99 31.45
CA GLY A 192 7.82 -39.21 30.67
C GLY A 192 6.53 -39.15 29.84
N GLU A 193 5.42 -38.70 30.46
CA GLU A 193 4.13 -38.54 29.75
C GLU A 193 4.17 -37.48 28.64
N LEU A 194 4.92 -36.38 28.84
CA LEU A 194 5.07 -35.31 27.87
C LEU A 194 6.08 -35.65 26.76
N ALA A 195 7.07 -36.48 27.06
CA ALA A 195 8.05 -36.97 26.09
C ALA A 195 7.48 -38.12 25.22
N ALA A 196 6.51 -38.88 25.75
CA ALA A 196 5.83 -39.90 24.96
C ALA A 196 5.08 -39.25 23.78
N PRO A 197 5.25 -39.76 22.54
CA PRO A 197 4.49 -39.26 21.41
C PRO A 197 3.00 -39.52 21.65
N LYS A 198 2.18 -38.49 21.45
CA LYS A 198 0.72 -38.64 21.58
C LYS A 198 0.26 -39.73 20.61
N PRO A 199 -0.49 -40.75 21.06
CA PRO A 199 -1.00 -41.78 20.16
C PRO A 199 -1.95 -41.12 19.16
N TYR A 200 -1.54 -41.10 17.89
CA TYR A 200 -2.41 -40.68 16.82
C TYR A 200 -3.45 -41.78 16.58
N VAL A 201 -4.66 -41.55 17.08
CA VAL A 201 -5.81 -42.36 16.68
C VAL A 201 -6.12 -41.99 15.25
N ILE A 202 -5.70 -42.85 14.31
CA ILE A 202 -6.16 -42.76 12.92
C ILE A 202 -7.64 -43.12 12.98
N GLU A 203 -8.50 -42.10 13.04
CA GLU A 203 -9.93 -42.28 12.91
C GLU A 203 -10.18 -43.04 11.61
N LYS A 204 -10.85 -44.20 11.71
CA LYS A 204 -11.27 -44.93 10.52
C LYS A 204 -12.06 -43.96 9.65
N PRO A 205 -11.80 -43.91 8.33
CA PRO A 205 -12.56 -43.02 7.46
C PRO A 205 -14.04 -43.31 7.66
N LYS A 206 -14.83 -42.25 7.84
CA LYS A 206 -16.30 -42.38 7.91
C LYS A 206 -16.73 -43.19 6.68
N SER A 207 -17.59 -44.17 6.88
CA SER A 207 -18.03 -45.01 5.76
C SER A 207 -18.58 -44.11 4.66
N LEU A 208 -18.29 -44.48 3.41
CA LEU A 208 -18.75 -43.75 2.22
C LEU A 208 -20.25 -43.95 1.97
N ASP A 209 -20.95 -44.55 2.92
CA ASP A 209 -22.36 -44.87 2.81
C ASP A 209 -23.15 -43.56 2.79
N VAL A 210 -23.79 -43.32 1.66
CA VAL A 210 -24.68 -42.18 1.48
C VAL A 210 -25.90 -42.41 2.37
N ASN A 211 -26.33 -41.37 3.09
CA ASN A 211 -27.54 -41.42 3.90
C ASN A 211 -28.71 -41.95 3.04
N PRO A 212 -29.48 -42.97 3.48
CA PRO A 212 -30.56 -43.54 2.68
C PRO A 212 -31.60 -42.50 2.27
N ALA A 213 -31.82 -41.46 3.08
CA ALA A 213 -32.71 -40.34 2.74
C ALA A 213 -32.19 -39.47 1.58
N ALA A 214 -30.88 -39.44 1.34
CA ALA A 214 -30.29 -38.73 0.21
C ALA A 214 -30.45 -39.51 -1.11
N LEU A 215 -30.66 -40.83 -1.06
CA LEU A 215 -30.93 -41.65 -2.25
C LEU A 215 -32.34 -41.39 -2.82
N THR A 216 -33.32 -41.12 -1.95
CA THR A 216 -34.71 -40.84 -2.33
C THR A 216 -35.01 -39.36 -2.53
N TYR A 217 -34.05 -38.48 -2.28
CA TYR A 217 -34.25 -37.03 -2.33
C TYR A 217 -34.43 -36.52 -3.76
N GLN A 218 -35.58 -35.88 -4.02
CA GLN A 218 -35.81 -35.16 -5.28
C GLN A 218 -35.21 -33.75 -5.19
N PRO A 219 -34.26 -33.39 -6.06
CA PRO A 219 -33.61 -32.09 -6.01
C PRO A 219 -34.58 -30.97 -6.40
N THR A 220 -34.59 -29.89 -5.62
CA THR A 220 -35.35 -28.68 -5.96
C THR A 220 -34.81 -28.02 -7.22
N GLU A 221 -35.64 -27.25 -7.93
CA GLU A 221 -35.25 -26.51 -9.14
C GLU A 221 -34.01 -25.64 -8.93
N LYS A 222 -33.87 -25.03 -7.76
CA LYS A 222 -32.71 -24.21 -7.41
C LYS A 222 -31.43 -25.03 -7.28
N ILE A 223 -31.51 -26.25 -6.74
CA ILE A 223 -30.38 -27.17 -6.67
C ILE A 223 -29.98 -27.59 -8.08
N ILE A 224 -30.96 -27.86 -8.96
CA ILE A 224 -30.70 -28.17 -10.38
C ILE A 224 -30.00 -27.00 -11.07
N GLN A 225 -30.46 -25.76 -10.87
CA GLN A 225 -29.82 -24.55 -11.41
C GLN A 225 -28.40 -24.35 -10.88
N LEU A 226 -28.15 -24.63 -9.60
CA LEU A 226 -26.82 -24.51 -8.99
C LEU A 226 -25.88 -25.64 -9.42
N ALA A 227 -26.40 -26.81 -9.73
CA ALA A 227 -25.64 -27.93 -10.27
C ALA A 227 -25.16 -27.67 -11.70
N GLN A 228 -25.85 -26.83 -12.46
CA GLN A 228 -25.41 -26.42 -13.79
C GLN A 228 -24.14 -25.55 -13.70
N LEU A 229 -23.11 -25.94 -14.45
CA LEU A 229 -21.88 -25.16 -14.57
C LEU A 229 -22.21 -23.76 -15.13
N PRO A 230 -21.76 -22.67 -14.49
CA PRO A 230 -22.02 -21.33 -14.99
C PRO A 230 -21.43 -21.17 -16.39
N ALA A 231 -22.12 -20.48 -17.29
CA ALA A 231 -21.75 -20.37 -18.71
C ALA A 231 -20.29 -19.94 -19.00
N ARG A 232 -19.67 -19.19 -18.08
CA ARG A 232 -18.26 -18.81 -18.15
C ARG A 232 -17.28 -20.00 -18.05
N LEU A 233 -17.73 -21.12 -17.46
CA LEU A 233 -16.95 -22.35 -17.27
C LEU A 233 -17.20 -23.41 -18.35
N LEU A 234 -18.19 -23.21 -19.23
CA LEU A 234 -18.41 -24.13 -20.36
C LEU A 234 -17.27 -24.06 -21.40
N ASN A 235 -16.55 -22.93 -21.45
CA ASN A 235 -15.41 -22.70 -22.35
C ASN A 235 -14.06 -22.93 -21.65
N LEU A 236 -13.99 -23.84 -20.67
CA LEU A 236 -12.68 -24.22 -20.12
C LEU A 236 -11.84 -24.87 -21.23
N PRO A 237 -10.53 -24.57 -21.31
CA PRO A 237 -9.65 -25.37 -22.16
C PRO A 237 -9.76 -26.83 -21.72
N LYS A 238 -9.78 -27.74 -22.69
CA LYS A 238 -9.75 -29.18 -22.41
C LYS A 238 -8.59 -29.48 -21.45
N PRO A 239 -8.77 -30.37 -20.47
CA PRO A 239 -7.67 -30.79 -19.60
C PRO A 239 -6.50 -31.22 -20.48
N LEU A 240 -5.29 -30.77 -20.11
CA LEU A 240 -4.07 -31.14 -20.82
C LEU A 240 -3.82 -32.62 -20.55
N GLU A 241 -3.79 -33.44 -21.60
CA GLU A 241 -3.36 -34.83 -21.47
C GLU A 241 -1.86 -34.83 -21.16
N PRO A 242 -1.42 -35.51 -20.08
CA PRO A 242 0.00 -35.56 -19.73
C PRO A 242 0.79 -36.17 -20.89
N GLY A 243 1.83 -35.46 -21.33
CA GLY A 243 2.66 -35.85 -22.48
C GLY A 243 2.21 -35.25 -23.83
N GLN A 244 0.99 -34.68 -23.93
CA GLN A 244 0.55 -34.06 -25.16
C GLN A 244 1.08 -32.62 -25.29
N VAL A 245 2.09 -32.44 -26.12
CA VAL A 245 2.67 -31.12 -26.44
C VAL A 245 1.99 -30.54 -27.69
N LYS A 246 1.73 -29.22 -27.70
CA LYS A 246 1.18 -28.54 -28.88
C LYS A 246 2.13 -28.68 -30.07
N ARG A 247 1.62 -28.99 -31.26
CA ARG A 247 2.42 -29.11 -32.50
C ARG A 247 3.27 -27.86 -32.79
N SER A 248 2.79 -26.67 -32.41
CA SER A 248 3.55 -25.43 -32.54
C SER A 248 4.78 -25.36 -31.64
N ALA A 249 4.72 -25.96 -30.45
CA ALA A 249 5.86 -26.02 -29.54
C ALA A 249 6.90 -27.03 -30.05
N LEU A 250 6.49 -28.15 -30.64
CA LEU A 250 7.40 -29.10 -31.29
C LEU A 250 8.12 -28.52 -32.51
N ARG A 251 7.50 -27.56 -33.21
CA ARG A 251 8.07 -26.87 -34.38
C ARG A 251 8.80 -25.58 -34.04
N TYR A 252 8.87 -25.20 -32.76
CA TYR A 252 9.42 -23.93 -32.36
C TYR A 252 10.95 -23.98 -32.38
N ASN A 253 11.56 -23.16 -33.23
CA ASN A 253 13.00 -22.94 -33.21
C ASN A 253 13.34 -21.94 -32.09
N VAL A 254 14.23 -22.34 -31.19
CA VAL A 254 14.61 -21.53 -30.04
C VAL A 254 15.32 -20.26 -30.52
N THR A 255 14.96 -19.10 -29.96
CA THR A 255 15.67 -17.85 -30.25
C THR A 255 16.99 -17.78 -29.47
N PRO A 256 18.05 -17.10 -29.99
CA PRO A 256 19.34 -17.02 -29.32
C PRO A 256 19.25 -16.47 -27.88
N ARG A 257 18.37 -15.50 -27.63
CA ARG A 257 18.10 -15.00 -26.27
C ARG A 257 17.57 -16.06 -25.31
N ILE A 258 16.72 -16.97 -25.79
CA ILE A 258 16.19 -18.06 -24.96
C ILE A 258 17.30 -19.08 -24.69
N GLU A 259 18.19 -19.35 -25.65
CA GLU A 259 19.38 -20.17 -25.43
C GLU A 259 20.29 -19.55 -24.36
N GLU A 260 20.58 -18.25 -24.44
CA GLU A 260 21.37 -17.53 -23.44
C GLU A 260 20.73 -17.58 -22.04
N MET A 261 19.41 -17.42 -21.94
CA MET A 261 18.70 -17.50 -20.66
C MET A 261 18.56 -18.94 -20.14
N ALA A 262 18.54 -19.94 -21.02
CA ALA A 262 18.51 -21.35 -20.66
C ALA A 262 19.88 -21.84 -20.17
N GLN A 263 20.97 -21.18 -20.56
CA GLN A 263 22.27 -21.46 -19.98
C GLN A 263 22.27 -21.13 -18.49
N PRO A 264 22.78 -22.03 -17.64
CA PRO A 264 22.91 -21.74 -16.22
C PRO A 264 23.80 -20.51 -16.06
N LYS A 265 23.39 -19.59 -15.19
CA LYS A 265 24.19 -18.40 -14.88
C LYS A 265 25.53 -18.87 -14.31
N LYS A 266 26.61 -18.73 -15.10
CA LYS A 266 27.97 -19.04 -14.66
C LYS A 266 28.25 -18.19 -13.43
N ARG A 267 28.33 -18.82 -12.26
CA ARG A 267 28.84 -18.15 -11.05
C ARG A 267 30.31 -17.90 -11.31
N SER A 268 30.78 -16.68 -11.09
CA SER A 268 32.21 -16.41 -11.10
C SER A 268 32.86 -17.27 -10.02
N GLU A 269 33.93 -18.00 -10.34
CA GLU A 269 34.75 -18.75 -9.38
C GLU A 269 35.27 -17.89 -8.20
N LYS A 270 35.13 -16.56 -8.31
CA LYS A 270 35.54 -15.56 -7.34
C LYS A 270 34.37 -14.80 -6.71
N SER A 271 33.19 -15.41 -6.52
CA SER A 271 32.29 -14.88 -5.49
C SER A 271 32.89 -15.23 -4.12
N LYS A 272 34.02 -14.59 -3.78
CA LYS A 272 34.63 -14.54 -2.44
C LYS A 272 33.61 -14.13 -1.37
N GLU A 273 32.49 -13.56 -1.81
CA GLU A 273 31.32 -13.29 -0.99
C GLU A 273 30.68 -14.51 -0.34
N ASP A 274 30.97 -15.76 -0.75
CA ASP A 274 30.49 -16.97 -0.04
C ASP A 274 31.55 -17.57 0.93
N GLU A 275 32.85 -17.42 0.63
CA GLU A 275 33.93 -17.94 1.49
C GLU A 275 34.30 -16.98 2.64
N ASP A 276 34.21 -15.67 2.41
CA ASP A 276 34.39 -14.62 3.45
C ASP A 276 33.05 -14.16 4.06
N TYR A 277 31.93 -14.85 3.76
CA TYR A 277 30.63 -14.57 4.37
C TYR A 277 30.62 -15.05 5.81
N ASP A 278 31.05 -14.20 6.74
CA ASP A 278 30.74 -14.43 8.14
C ASP A 278 29.22 -14.23 8.35
N PRO A 279 28.44 -15.30 8.61
CA PRO A 279 26.99 -15.18 8.78
C PRO A 279 26.62 -14.38 10.04
N TRP A 280 27.58 -14.14 10.94
CA TRP A 280 27.42 -13.31 12.14
C TRP A 280 27.90 -11.87 11.92
N ALA A 281 28.56 -11.56 10.79
CA ALA A 281 28.98 -10.20 10.50
C ALA A 281 27.78 -9.31 10.14
N ILE A 282 27.55 -8.30 10.98
CA ILE A 282 26.52 -7.29 10.74
C ILE A 282 26.96 -6.42 9.55
N SER A 283 26.11 -6.31 8.52
CA SER A 283 26.41 -5.48 7.36
C SER A 283 26.76 -4.04 7.78
N LYS A 284 27.78 -3.44 7.13
CA LYS A 284 28.20 -2.04 7.41
C LYS A 284 27.04 -1.05 7.27
N ASN A 285 26.07 -1.34 6.41
CA ASN A 285 24.87 -0.53 6.23
C ASN A 285 23.90 -0.64 7.41
N ALA A 286 23.77 -1.83 8.00
CA ALA A 286 22.99 -2.01 9.22
C ALA A 286 23.61 -1.26 10.40
N LEU A 287 24.95 -1.27 10.54
CA LEU A 287 25.64 -0.49 11.58
C LEU A 287 25.48 1.03 11.41
N LYS A 288 25.40 1.52 10.17
CA LYS A 288 25.18 2.94 9.86
C LYS A 288 23.70 3.36 9.89
N TYR A 289 22.78 2.42 10.07
CA TYR A 289 21.36 2.70 9.97
C TYR A 289 20.88 3.58 11.12
N LYS A 290 20.25 4.71 10.78
CA LYS A 290 19.56 5.57 11.75
C LYS A 290 18.09 5.18 11.78
N ALA A 291 17.60 4.79 12.97
CA ALA A 291 16.21 4.40 13.15
C ALA A 291 15.26 5.54 12.73
N THR A 292 14.22 5.19 11.96
CA THR A 292 13.21 6.18 11.57
C THR A 292 12.38 6.61 12.78
N PRO A 293 11.81 7.84 12.76
CA PRO A 293 11.00 8.34 13.87
C PRO A 293 9.88 7.38 14.29
N ARG A 294 9.23 6.72 13.33
CA ARG A 294 8.18 5.73 13.58
C ARG A 294 8.66 4.50 14.35
N ILE A 295 9.87 4.00 14.04
CA ILE A 295 10.46 2.87 14.77
C ILE A 295 10.76 3.29 16.22
N LEU A 296 11.26 4.53 16.41
CA LEU A 296 11.50 5.09 17.74
C LEU A 296 10.19 5.28 18.53
N GLU A 297 9.11 5.71 17.89
CA GLU A 297 7.77 5.81 18.51
C GLU A 297 7.24 4.44 18.93
N MET A 298 7.36 3.42 18.06
CA MET A 298 6.91 2.07 18.36
C MET A 298 7.75 1.36 19.42
N ALA A 299 9.03 1.72 19.55
CA ALA A 299 9.92 1.17 20.57
C ALA A 299 9.63 1.72 21.97
N LYS A 300 8.88 2.83 22.09
CA LYS A 300 8.44 3.33 23.39
C LYS A 300 7.40 2.38 23.99
N PRO A 301 7.51 2.01 25.27
CA PRO A 301 6.52 1.16 25.91
C PRO A 301 5.15 1.85 25.89
N ILE A 302 4.12 1.10 25.53
CA ILE A 302 2.74 1.56 25.62
C ILE A 302 2.34 1.48 27.10
N GLU A 303 2.14 2.63 27.73
CA GLU A 303 1.59 2.70 29.08
C GLU A 303 0.21 2.04 29.08
N ARG A 304 0.09 0.94 29.84
CA ARG A 304 -1.19 0.27 30.08
C ARG A 304 -1.84 0.91 31.30
N SER A 305 -2.80 1.80 31.05
CA SER A 305 -3.74 2.32 32.05
C SER A 305 -4.89 1.34 32.26
#